data_AF-A0A917V6H5-F1
#
_entry.id   AF-A0A917V6H5-F1
#
_cell.length_a   1.000
_cell.length_b   1.000
_cell.length_c   1.000
_cell.angle_alpha   90.00
_cell.angle_beta   90.00
_cell.angle_gamma   90.00
#
_symmetry.space_group_name_H-M   'P 1'
#
loop_
_entity.id
_entity.type
_entity.pdbx_description
1 polymer ?
#
loop_
_entity_poly.entity_id
_entity_poly.type
_entity_poly.pdbx_seq_one_letter_code
_entity_poly.pdbx_strand_id
1 'polypeptide(L)'
;MSNGTEKKAYEGKSITVTFEARRCLHAAECVQGLPEVFDTAKRPWIRPDGAEAERLAEVVRRCPSGALQYELVDGGAETRTGPRRSRATPSGS
;
A
#
# COMPACT_ATOMS: atom_id res chain seq x y z
N MET A 1 -16.40 -10.15 -17.63
CA MET A 1 -15.12 -9.47 -17.91
C MET A 1 -14.48 -9.14 -16.58
N SER A 2 -13.34 -9.75 -16.25
CA SER A 2 -12.68 -9.56 -14.95
C SER A 2 -12.22 -8.11 -14.82
N ASN A 3 -13.02 -7.30 -14.14
CA ASN A 3 -12.70 -5.91 -13.81
C ASN A 3 -11.62 -5.92 -12.73
N GLY A 4 -10.39 -6.22 -13.14
CA GLY A 4 -9.24 -6.34 -12.25
C GLY A 4 -8.74 -4.97 -11.83
N THR A 5 -9.16 -4.54 -10.64
CA THR A 5 -8.50 -3.50 -9.87
C THR A 5 -7.09 -4.01 -9.50
N GLU A 6 -6.11 -3.79 -10.37
CA GLU A 6 -4.78 -4.38 -10.23
C GLU A 6 -4.00 -3.63 -9.14
N LYS A 7 -4.04 -4.21 -7.94
CA LYS A 7 -3.29 -3.79 -6.76
C LYS A 7 -2.01 -4.61 -6.69
N LYS A 8 -0.88 -3.94 -6.44
CA LYS A 8 0.42 -4.59 -6.24
C LYS A 8 0.90 -4.33 -4.82
N ALA A 9 1.12 -5.40 -4.07
CA ALA A 9 1.71 -5.35 -2.73
C ALA A 9 3.23 -5.41 -2.80
N TYR A 10 3.87 -4.66 -1.92
CA TYR A 10 5.30 -4.61 -1.68
C TYR A 10 5.50 -4.87 -0.20
N GLU A 11 5.98 -6.05 0.12
CA GLU A 11 6.20 -6.50 1.49
C GLU A 11 7.57 -6.01 1.96
N GLY A 12 7.59 -5.37 3.12
CA GLY A 12 8.82 -5.10 3.88
C GLY A 12 8.78 -5.79 5.22
N LYS A 13 9.84 -5.62 6.00
CA LYS A 13 10.02 -6.24 7.32
C LYS A 13 9.02 -5.72 8.36
N SER A 14 8.76 -4.41 8.34
CA SER A 14 7.93 -3.73 9.35
C SER A 14 6.61 -3.20 8.77
N ILE A 15 6.51 -3.08 7.44
CA ILE A 15 5.39 -2.46 6.75
C ILE A 15 5.24 -3.03 5.34
N THR A 16 4.00 -3.30 4.93
CA THR A 16 3.63 -3.69 3.58
C THR A 16 2.90 -2.55 2.91
N VAL A 17 3.34 -2.14 1.73
CA VAL A 17 2.71 -1.07 0.95
C VAL A 17 1.96 -1.67 -0.23
N THR A 18 0.69 -1.31 -0.39
CA THR A 18 -0.13 -1.67 -1.56
C THR A 18 -0.31 -0.47 -2.47
N PHE A 19 -0.01 -0.64 -3.74
CA PHE A 19 -0.20 0.35 -4.78
C PHE A 19 -1.29 -0.05 -5.78
N GLU A 20 -2.20 0.86 -6.07
CA GLU A 20 -3.24 0.69 -7.08
C GLU A 20 -3.07 1.70 -8.22
N ALA A 21 -2.53 1.23 -9.35
CA ALA A 21 -2.17 2.09 -10.48
C ALA A 21 -3.36 2.90 -11.01
N ARG A 22 -4.57 2.31 -11.03
CA ARG A 22 -5.78 2.97 -11.55
C ARG A 22 -6.25 4.17 -10.74
N ARG A 23 -5.87 4.26 -9.45
CA ARG A 23 -6.19 5.42 -8.61
C ARG A 23 -5.08 6.46 -8.58
N CYS A 24 -3.90 6.16 -9.11
CA CYS A 24 -2.77 7.07 -9.00
C CYS A 24 -2.98 8.29 -9.92
N LEU A 25 -3.02 9.49 -9.33
CA LEU A 25 -3.11 10.76 -10.07
C LEU A 25 -1.73 11.38 -10.37
N HIS A 26 -0.64 10.64 -10.12
CA HIS A 26 0.74 11.11 -10.31
C HIS A 26 1.08 12.44 -9.61
N ALA A 27 0.52 12.67 -8.41
CA ALA A 27 0.76 13.87 -7.61
C ALA A 27 2.19 14.01 -7.04
N ALA A 28 3.07 13.03 -7.30
CA ALA A 28 4.47 12.99 -6.87
C ALA A 28 4.76 13.03 -5.35
N GLU A 29 3.74 13.13 -4.49
CA GLU A 29 3.90 13.13 -3.01
C GLU A 29 4.76 11.98 -2.48
N CYS A 30 4.58 10.77 -3.03
CA CYS A 30 5.35 9.60 -2.58
C CYS A 30 6.84 9.68 -2.94
N VAL A 31 7.16 10.00 -4.19
CA VAL A 31 8.55 10.10 -4.68
C VAL A 31 9.28 11.33 -4.13
N GLN A 32 8.56 12.42 -3.84
CA GLN A 32 9.13 13.60 -3.20
C GLN A 32 9.31 13.42 -1.69
N GLY A 33 8.36 12.75 -1.03
CA GLY A 33 8.39 12.54 0.41
C GLY A 33 9.43 11.51 0.87
N LEU A 34 9.58 10.41 0.13
CA LEU A 34 10.51 9.31 0.45
C LEU A 34 11.14 8.72 -0.82
N PRO A 35 12.09 9.42 -1.47
CA PRO A 35 12.76 8.92 -2.67
C PRO A 35 13.61 7.66 -2.43
N GLU A 36 14.00 7.39 -1.17
CA GLU A 36 14.68 6.16 -0.78
C GLU A 36 13.78 4.91 -0.84
N VAL A 37 12.46 5.10 -0.70
CA VAL A 37 11.44 4.04 -0.78
C VAL A 37 10.78 4.01 -2.16
N PHE A 38 10.41 5.16 -2.71
CA PHE A 38 9.69 5.29 -3.98
C PHE A 38 10.61 5.77 -5.10
N ASP A 39 11.02 4.85 -5.98
CA ASP A 39 11.94 5.11 -7.08
C ASP A 39 11.40 4.50 -8.37
N THR A 40 10.81 5.34 -9.24
CA THR A 40 10.22 4.92 -10.52
C THR A 40 11.24 4.41 -11.54
N ALA A 41 12.53 4.63 -11.33
CA ALA A 41 13.59 4.12 -12.19
C ALA A 41 14.03 2.68 -11.81
N LYS A 42 13.67 2.21 -10.61
CA LYS A 42 14.04 0.88 -10.11
C LYS A 42 12.90 -0.13 -10.20
N ARG A 43 13.26 -1.42 -10.18
CA ARG A 43 12.32 -2.53 -10.07
C ARG A 43 12.78 -3.50 -8.96
N PRO A 44 12.00 -3.68 -7.88
CA PRO A 44 10.73 -3.02 -7.57
C PRO A 44 10.90 -1.51 -7.34
N TRP A 45 9.89 -0.72 -7.72
CA TRP A 45 9.91 0.74 -7.59
C TRP A 45 9.48 1.22 -6.20
N ILE A 46 8.88 0.34 -5.39
CA ILE A 46 8.59 0.58 -3.98
C ILE A 46 9.44 -0.40 -3.17
N ARG A 47 10.22 0.13 -2.23
CA ARG A 47 11.07 -0.63 -1.31
C ARG A 47 10.71 -0.24 0.12
N PRO A 48 9.74 -0.92 0.75
CA PRO A 48 9.24 -0.52 2.07
C PRO A 48 10.32 -0.52 3.16
N ASP A 49 11.34 -1.38 3.03
CA ASP A 49 12.52 -1.43 3.91
C ASP A 49 13.52 -0.27 3.71
N GLY A 50 13.23 0.66 2.78
CA GLY A 50 14.10 1.80 2.51
C GLY A 50 14.09 2.86 3.61
N ALA A 51 13.05 2.88 4.46
CA ALA A 51 12.88 3.82 5.55
C ALA A 51 12.12 3.19 6.73
N GLU A 52 12.07 3.90 7.86
CA GLU A 52 11.26 3.53 9.02
C GLU A 52 9.76 3.47 8.67
N ALA A 53 9.05 2.48 9.22
CA ALA A 53 7.64 2.23 8.91
C ALA A 53 6.73 3.43 9.18
N GLU A 54 6.99 4.18 10.26
CA GLU A 54 6.23 5.38 10.62
C GLU A 54 6.33 6.48 9.56
N ARG A 55 7.55 6.78 9.09
CA ARG A 55 7.78 7.76 8.03
C ARG A 55 7.11 7.34 6.73
N LEU A 56 7.19 6.05 6.40
CA LEU A 56 6.54 5.51 5.22
C LEU A 56 5.02 5.64 5.30
N ALA A 57 4.44 5.32 6.46
CA ALA A 57 3.01 5.49 6.72
C ALA A 57 2.59 6.96 6.62
N GLU A 58 3.37 7.92 7.11
CA GLU A 58 3.10 9.35 6.94
C GLU A 58 3.05 9.78 5.47
N VAL A 59 4.03 9.36 4.66
CA VAL A 59 4.05 9.70 3.23
C VAL A 59 2.91 9.01 2.47
N VAL A 60 2.59 7.76 2.80
CA VAL A 60 1.44 7.06 2.19
C VAL A 60 0.13 7.78 2.50
N ARG A 61 -0.05 8.29 3.73
CA ARG A 61 -1.24 9.08 4.15
C ARG A 61 -1.41 10.38 3.39
N ARG A 62 -0.33 10.96 2.85
CA ARG A 62 -0.40 12.19 2.02
C ARG A 62 -0.91 11.94 0.61
N CYS A 63 -1.04 10.69 0.17
CA CYS A 63 -1.54 10.37 -1.16
C CYS A 63 -3.00 10.82 -1.32
N PRO A 64 -3.30 11.88 -2.11
CA PRO A 64 -4.64 12.47 -2.15
C PRO A 64 -5.68 11.55 -2.81
N SER A 65 -5.22 10.61 -3.65
CA SER A 65 -6.09 9.69 -4.36
C SER A 65 -6.31 8.35 -3.66
N GLY A 66 -5.61 8.10 -2.55
CA GLY A 66 -5.64 6.81 -1.86
C GLY A 66 -5.14 5.64 -2.73
N ALA A 67 -4.27 5.92 -3.70
CA ALA A 67 -3.63 4.90 -4.54
C ALA A 67 -2.60 4.08 -3.78
N LEU A 68 -2.02 4.66 -2.73
CA LEU A 68 -1.13 3.98 -1.80
C LEU A 68 -1.89 3.68 -0.51
N GLN A 69 -1.72 2.45 -0.03
CA GLN A 69 -2.21 1.97 1.26
C GLN A 69 -1.07 1.22 1.94
N TYR A 70 -1.12 1.08 3.26
CA TYR A 70 -0.11 0.33 3.99
C TYR A 70 -0.74 -0.53 5.10
N GLU A 71 0.01 -1.54 5.52
CA GLU A 71 -0.29 -2.39 6.67
C GLU A 71 1.00 -2.61 7.46
N LEU A 72 0.98 -2.34 8.77
CA LEU A 72 2.12 -2.57 9.66
C LEU A 72 2.19 -4.07 10.01
N VAL A 73 3.39 -4.64 9.95
CA VAL A 73 3.62 -6.07 10.21
C VAL A 73 3.65 -6.37 11.72
N ASP A 74 4.15 -5.42 12.51
CA ASP A 74 4.23 -5.55 13.97
C ASP A 74 3.00 -4.93 14.63
N GLY A 75 1.88 -5.67 14.71
CA GLY A 75 0.77 -5.49 15.68
C GLY A 75 0.13 -4.11 15.87
N GLY A 76 0.54 -3.08 15.14
CA GLY A 76 0.06 -1.72 15.23
C GLY A 76 -1.28 -1.66 14.54
N ALA A 77 -2.34 -1.79 15.33
CA ALA A 77 -3.71 -1.67 14.90
C ALA A 77 -3.98 -0.26 14.34
N GLU A 78 -3.66 -0.04 13.07
CA GLU A 78 -4.22 1.07 12.30
C GLU A 78 -5.47 0.55 11.60
N THR A 79 -6.63 1.00 12.08
CA THR A 79 -7.97 0.60 11.64
C THR A 79 -8.05 0.59 10.10
N ARG A 80 -8.16 -0.62 9.55
CA ARG A 80 -8.38 -0.90 8.13
C ARG A 80 -9.66 -0.23 7.61
N THR A 81 -9.54 0.94 6.99
CA THR A 81 -10.61 1.50 6.15
C THR A 81 -10.49 0.95 4.72
N GLY A 82 -11.12 -0.20 4.48
CA GLY A 82 -11.20 -0.85 3.18
C GLY A 82 -11.80 -2.25 3.29
N PRO A 83 -12.75 -2.65 2.42
CA PRO A 83 -13.74 -3.65 2.74
C PRO A 83 -13.06 -5.01 2.93
N ARG A 84 -13.18 -5.54 4.14
CA ARG A 84 -12.87 -6.94 4.43
C ARG A 84 -13.71 -7.76 3.45
N ARG A 85 -13.08 -8.48 2.54
CA ARG A 85 -13.78 -9.48 1.73
C ARG A 85 -14.27 -10.54 2.71
N SER A 86 -15.55 -10.47 3.07
CA SER A 86 -16.21 -11.46 3.91
C SER A 86 -16.08 -12.81 3.21
N ARG A 87 -15.34 -13.75 3.81
CA ARG A 87 -15.43 -15.15 3.45
C ARG A 87 -16.78 -15.63 3.97
N ALA A 88 -17.79 -15.62 3.11
CA ALA A 88 -19.04 -16.31 3.38
C ALA A 88 -18.78 -17.83 3.23
N THR A 89 -18.84 -18.52 4.35
CA THR A 89 -19.18 -19.96 4.47
C THR A 89 -19.93 -20.05 5.79
N PRO A 90 -21.14 -20.63 5.81
CA PRO A 90 -21.30 -22.09 5.84
C PRO A 90 -22.50 -22.52 4.94
N SER A 91 -22.88 -23.77 4.68
CA SER A 91 -22.78 -25.03 5.41
C SER A 91 -22.94 -26.19 4.40
N GLY A 92 -22.27 -27.31 4.66
CA GLY A 92 -22.69 -28.59 4.10
C GLY A 92 -23.88 -29.15 4.88
N SER A 93 -24.76 -29.85 4.19
CA SER A 93 -25.59 -30.97 4.65
C SER A 93 -26.01 -31.76 3.41
#